data_AF-A0A9P6X6P6-F1
#
_entry.id   AF-A0A9P6X6P6-F1
#
_cell.length_a   1.000
_cell.length_b   1.000
_cell.length_c   1.000
_cell.angle_alpha   90.00
_cell.angle_beta   90.00
_cell.angle_gamma   90.00
#
_symmetry.space_group_name_H-M   'P 1'
#
loop_
_entity.id
_entity.type
_entity.pdbx_description
1 polymer ?
#
loop_
_entity_poly.entity_id
_entity_poly.type
_entity_poly.pdbx_seq_one_letter_code
_entity_poly.pdbx_strand_id
1 'polypeptide(L)'
;MGPRKPEVEFISLPSRDKLLDNSPKEAYGSLAQLANNALKSGPFSITFDKRPPHIACTGDVRDFLSYAPFWWPEDPSNEDSKYIRKDGERNPDIGTVKDQQQLESFAESIMYLCLGYYFFKEDKYAKHAISLLEIFFINEKTRMNPNLTYAQFIRGPQNTTKTGRGEGIVSARV
;
A
#
# COMPACT_ATOMS: atom_id res chain seq x y z
N MET A 1 -32.81 15.17 17.29
CA MET A 1 -31.67 14.25 17.50
C MET A 1 -30.44 14.90 16.90
N GLY A 2 -29.54 15.44 17.73
CA GLY A 2 -28.26 15.97 17.24
C GLY A 2 -27.32 14.82 16.81
N PRO A 3 -26.29 15.11 15.99
CA PRO A 3 -25.34 14.09 15.57
C PRO A 3 -24.64 13.49 16.81
N ARG A 4 -24.67 12.16 16.93
CA ARG A 4 -23.86 11.44 17.93
C ARG A 4 -22.40 11.83 17.70
N LYS A 5 -21.69 12.25 18.76
CA LYS A 5 -20.25 12.48 18.70
C LYS A 5 -19.59 11.26 18.05
N PRO A 6 -18.56 11.43 17.21
CA PRO A 6 -17.80 10.28 16.75
C PRO A 6 -17.19 9.59 17.98
N GLU A 7 -17.61 8.34 18.23
CA GLU A 7 -17.00 7.42 19.19
C GLU A 7 -15.64 6.98 18.63
N VAL A 8 -14.70 7.91 18.46
CA VAL A 8 -13.30 7.52 18.34
C VAL A 8 -12.86 7.25 19.77
N GLU A 9 -13.00 6.00 20.21
CA GLU A 9 -12.34 5.53 21.42
C GLU A 9 -10.83 5.72 21.22
N PHE A 10 -10.26 6.67 21.95
CA PHE A 10 -8.81 6.75 22.08
C PHE A 10 -8.36 5.51 22.83
N ILE A 11 -7.85 4.51 22.10
CA ILE A 11 -7.16 3.38 22.70
C ILE A 11 -5.88 3.93 23.34
N SER A 12 -5.94 4.18 24.66
CA SER A 12 -4.77 4.51 25.44
C SER A 12 -3.92 3.24 25.56
N LEU A 13 -2.84 3.18 24.78
CA LEU A 13 -1.90 2.07 24.89
C LEU A 13 -1.16 2.15 26.24
N PRO A 14 -0.99 1.03 26.96
CA PRO A 14 -0.12 1.00 28.13
C PRO A 14 1.28 1.51 27.80
N SER A 15 1.96 2.09 28.79
CA SER A 15 3.36 2.46 28.67
C SER A 15 4.20 1.28 28.15
N ARG A 16 5.20 1.56 27.32
CA ARG A 16 6.16 0.55 26.81
C ARG A 16 6.60 -0.46 27.87
N ASP A 17 6.98 0.00 29.05
CA ASP A 17 7.51 -0.89 30.09
C ASP A 17 6.45 -1.90 30.57
N LYS A 18 5.21 -1.44 30.79
CA LYS A 18 4.07 -2.34 31.04
C LYS A 18 3.78 -3.31 29.90
N LEU A 19 4.00 -2.91 28.65
CA LEU A 19 3.85 -3.80 27.51
C LEU A 19 4.93 -4.87 27.52
N LEU A 20 6.19 -4.52 27.83
CA LEU A 20 7.29 -5.47 27.94
C LEU A 20 7.09 -6.47 29.06
N ASP A 21 6.63 -6.02 30.23
CA ASP A 21 6.40 -6.88 31.39
C ASP A 21 5.31 -7.94 31.15
N ASN A 22 4.31 -7.62 30.32
CA ASN A 22 3.18 -8.48 30.03
C ASN A 22 3.29 -9.22 28.68
N SER A 23 4.36 -8.99 27.90
CA SER A 23 4.51 -9.60 26.59
C SER A 23 5.19 -10.98 26.70
N PRO A 24 4.68 -12.01 25.99
CA PRO A 24 5.42 -13.26 25.82
C PRO A 24 6.81 -12.98 25.23
N LYS A 25 7.84 -13.64 25.75
CA LYS A 25 9.23 -13.45 25.26
C LYS A 25 9.35 -13.76 23.78
N GLU A 26 8.54 -14.69 23.30
CA GLU A 26 8.43 -15.10 21.90
C GLU A 26 7.92 -13.95 21.02
N ALA A 27 6.95 -13.16 21.49
CA ALA A 27 6.44 -12.01 20.76
C ALA A 27 7.51 -10.91 20.62
N TYR A 28 8.27 -10.66 21.69
CA TYR A 28 9.39 -9.72 21.67
C TYR A 28 10.51 -10.17 20.71
N GLY A 29 10.86 -11.46 20.73
CA GLY A 29 11.82 -12.04 19.79
C GLY A 29 11.34 -11.96 18.33
N SER A 30 10.06 -12.21 18.09
CA SER A 30 9.45 -12.12 16.76
C SER A 30 9.46 -10.69 16.25
N LEU A 31 9.11 -9.71 17.09
CA LEU A 31 9.20 -8.30 16.75
C LEU A 31 10.63 -7.88 16.42
N ALA A 32 11.62 -8.34 17.20
CA ALA A 32 13.03 -8.05 16.92
C ALA A 32 13.43 -8.60 15.54
N GLN A 33 12.99 -9.81 15.18
CA GLN A 33 13.26 -10.39 13.87
C GLN A 33 12.60 -9.58 12.74
N LEU A 34 11.32 -9.22 12.88
CA LEU A 34 10.58 -8.43 11.89
C LEU A 34 11.21 -7.05 11.69
N ALA A 35 11.54 -6.34 12.78
CA ALA A 35 12.18 -5.03 12.72
C ALA A 35 13.59 -5.10 12.10
N ASN A 36 14.39 -6.10 12.44
CA ASN A 36 15.72 -6.29 11.85
C ASN A 36 15.66 -6.72 10.38
N ASN A 37 14.61 -7.42 9.97
CA ASN A 37 14.38 -7.73 8.55
C ASN A 37 13.96 -6.47 7.79
N ALA A 38 13.11 -5.62 8.36
CA ALA A 38 12.68 -4.36 7.74
C ALA A 38 13.86 -3.40 7.46
N LEU A 39 14.94 -3.45 8.26
CA LEU A 39 16.18 -2.71 7.99
C LEU A 39 16.87 -3.12 6.68
N LYS A 40 16.57 -4.30 6.15
CA LYS A 40 17.13 -4.84 4.90
C LYS A 40 16.19 -4.69 3.71
N SER A 41 14.98 -4.20 3.96
CA SER A 41 13.93 -4.03 2.96
C SER A 41 13.99 -2.66 2.30
N GLY A 42 13.45 -2.57 1.10
CA GLY A 42 13.40 -1.36 0.29
C GLY A 42 14.69 -1.10 -0.50
N PRO A 43 14.83 0.09 -1.12
CA PRO A 43 13.84 1.16 -1.13
C PRO A 43 12.55 0.76 -1.85
N PHE A 44 11.46 1.46 -1.56
CA PHE A 44 10.16 1.24 -2.18
C PHE A 44 9.71 2.48 -2.94
N SER A 45 9.10 2.28 -4.09
CA SER A 45 8.41 3.33 -4.82
C SER A 45 7.54 2.72 -5.91
N ILE A 46 6.37 3.31 -6.14
CA ILE A 46 5.51 2.95 -7.27
C ILE A 46 6.16 3.25 -8.63
N THR A 47 7.25 4.02 -8.67
CA THR A 47 7.93 4.36 -9.92
C THR A 47 8.95 3.31 -10.38
N PHE A 48 9.39 2.38 -9.53
CA PHE A 48 10.53 1.49 -9.84
C PHE A 48 10.23 0.44 -10.90
N ASP A 49 9.02 -0.12 -10.91
CA ASP A 49 8.63 -1.22 -11.82
C ASP A 49 7.56 -0.80 -12.84
N LYS A 50 7.43 0.51 -13.05
CA LYS A 50 6.32 1.07 -13.82
C LYS A 50 6.72 1.33 -15.26
N ARG A 51 6.00 0.69 -16.18
CA ARG A 51 6.29 0.71 -17.62
C ARG A 51 5.01 0.60 -18.44
N PRO A 52 4.97 1.12 -19.68
CA PRO A 52 3.84 0.89 -20.57
C PRO A 52 3.56 -0.62 -20.75
N PRO A 53 2.29 -1.05 -20.86
CA PRO A 53 1.06 -0.24 -20.84
C PRO A 53 0.53 0.09 -19.43
N HIS A 54 1.25 -0.28 -18.37
CA HIS A 54 0.83 -0.15 -16.96
C HIS A 54 1.16 1.22 -16.36
N ILE A 55 0.81 2.28 -17.07
CA ILE A 55 0.95 3.68 -16.63
C ILE A 55 -0.41 4.35 -16.76
N ALA A 56 -0.75 5.22 -15.80
CA ALA A 56 -1.95 6.04 -15.88
C ALA A 56 -1.98 6.87 -17.17
N CYS A 57 -3.17 7.28 -17.61
CA CYS A 57 -3.35 7.98 -18.88
C CYS A 57 -2.66 9.36 -18.95
N THR A 58 -2.24 9.91 -17.80
CA THR A 58 -1.42 11.12 -17.68
C THR A 58 0.01 10.92 -18.18
N GLY A 59 0.50 9.68 -18.19
CA GLY A 59 1.90 9.35 -18.42
C GLY A 59 2.82 9.62 -17.22
N ASP A 60 2.33 10.18 -16.11
CA ASP A 60 3.13 10.37 -14.89
C ASP A 60 3.27 9.05 -14.14
N VAL A 61 4.51 8.56 -14.03
CA VAL A 61 4.81 7.30 -13.32
C VAL A 61 4.49 7.37 -11.82
N ARG A 62 4.33 8.58 -11.27
CA ARG A 62 4.01 8.85 -9.87
C ARG A 62 2.51 8.78 -9.56
N ASP A 63 1.65 8.55 -10.56
CA ASP A 63 0.20 8.39 -10.35
C ASP A 63 -0.14 6.93 -10.00
N PHE A 64 -0.53 6.66 -8.76
CA PHE A 64 -0.85 5.30 -8.31
C PHE A 64 -1.90 4.62 -9.19
N LEU A 65 -1.55 3.45 -9.73
CA LEU A 65 -2.39 2.62 -10.58
C LEU A 65 -2.62 1.27 -9.92
N SER A 66 -3.85 0.78 -9.90
CA SER A 66 -4.13 -0.62 -9.58
C SER A 66 -5.31 -1.10 -10.40
N TYR A 67 -5.36 -2.40 -10.71
CA TYR A 67 -6.49 -2.96 -11.45
C TYR A 67 -7.57 -3.48 -10.51
N ALA A 68 -8.84 -3.35 -10.93
CA ALA A 68 -9.96 -3.85 -10.17
C ALA A 68 -9.89 -5.39 -10.06
N PRO A 69 -9.84 -5.97 -8.85
CA PRO A 69 -9.44 -7.36 -8.68
C PRO A 69 -10.45 -8.39 -9.21
N PHE A 70 -11.73 -8.04 -9.26
CA PHE A 70 -12.80 -8.97 -9.65
C PHE A 70 -13.26 -8.79 -11.10
N TRP A 71 -12.49 -8.09 -11.93
CA TRP A 71 -12.85 -7.81 -13.32
C TRP A 71 -11.99 -8.63 -14.28
N TRP A 72 -12.67 -9.40 -15.12
CA TRP A 72 -12.10 -10.34 -16.09
C TRP A 72 -12.51 -9.95 -17.51
N PRO A 73 -11.66 -10.14 -18.53
CA PRO A 73 -12.09 -9.98 -19.91
C PRO A 73 -13.22 -10.96 -20.22
N GLU A 74 -14.26 -10.50 -20.91
CA GLU A 74 -15.38 -11.33 -21.40
C GLU A 74 -14.87 -12.37 -22.41
N ASP A 75 -13.93 -11.94 -23.26
CA ASP A 75 -13.18 -12.75 -24.21
C ASP A 75 -11.67 -12.53 -23.99
N PRO A 76 -10.97 -13.46 -23.33
CA PRO A 76 -9.54 -13.36 -23.09
C PRO A 76 -8.66 -13.36 -24.36
N SER A 77 -9.21 -13.76 -25.52
CA SER A 77 -8.47 -13.78 -26.79
C SER A 77 -8.50 -12.44 -27.53
N ASN A 78 -9.29 -11.48 -27.05
CA ASN A 78 -9.47 -10.16 -27.64
C ASN A 78 -8.98 -9.05 -26.70
N GLU A 79 -7.96 -8.30 -27.11
CA GLU A 79 -7.40 -7.19 -26.31
C GLU A 79 -8.39 -6.04 -26.09
N ASP A 80 -9.37 -5.87 -26.98
CA ASP A 80 -10.44 -4.87 -26.88
C ASP A 80 -11.69 -5.43 -26.18
N SER A 81 -11.58 -6.58 -25.50
CA SER A 81 -12.71 -7.18 -24.81
C SER A 81 -13.21 -6.29 -23.67
N LYS A 82 -14.53 -6.27 -23.50
CA LYS A 82 -15.14 -5.70 -22.29
C LYS A 82 -14.75 -6.54 -21.10
N TYR A 83 -14.63 -5.91 -19.94
CA TYR A 83 -14.44 -6.64 -18.70
C TYR A 83 -15.78 -6.84 -18.00
N ILE A 84 -15.99 -8.02 -17.43
CA ILE A 84 -17.14 -8.40 -16.62
C ILE A 84 -16.70 -8.69 -15.19
N ARG A 85 -17.58 -8.40 -14.22
CA ARG A 85 -17.31 -8.65 -12.81
C ARG A 85 -17.59 -10.12 -12.47
N LYS A 86 -16.61 -10.82 -11.89
CA LYS A 86 -16.74 -12.15 -11.28
C LYS A 86 -16.41 -12.03 -9.81
N ASP A 87 -17.45 -11.92 -8.97
CA ASP A 87 -17.27 -11.62 -7.56
C ASP A 87 -16.55 -12.75 -6.82
N GLY A 88 -15.63 -12.40 -5.92
CA GLY A 88 -14.79 -13.38 -5.21
C GLY A 88 -13.66 -14.00 -6.04
N GLU A 89 -13.71 -13.91 -7.37
CA GLU A 89 -12.68 -14.45 -8.27
C GLU A 89 -11.65 -13.38 -8.62
N ARG A 90 -10.49 -13.41 -7.97
CA ARG A 90 -9.40 -12.47 -8.26
C ARG A 90 -8.75 -12.76 -9.61
N ASN A 91 -8.75 -11.78 -10.49
CA ASN A 91 -7.98 -11.80 -11.73
C ASN A 91 -6.47 -11.65 -11.42
N PRO A 92 -5.60 -12.60 -11.80
CA PRO A 92 -4.16 -12.53 -11.55
C PRO A 92 -3.47 -11.34 -12.23
N ASP A 93 -4.07 -10.76 -13.27
CA ASP A 93 -3.54 -9.58 -13.97
C ASP A 93 -3.33 -8.39 -13.04
N ILE A 94 -3.97 -8.32 -11.88
CA ILE A 94 -3.66 -7.27 -10.89
C ILE A 94 -2.18 -7.24 -10.53
N GLY A 95 -1.49 -8.39 -10.59
CA GLY A 95 -0.06 -8.51 -10.30
C GLY A 95 0.85 -7.98 -11.40
N THR A 96 0.31 -7.58 -12.57
CA THR A 96 1.08 -6.92 -13.64
C THR A 96 1.39 -5.46 -13.31
N VAL A 97 0.59 -4.84 -12.43
CA VAL A 97 0.84 -3.51 -11.87
C VAL A 97 1.40 -3.68 -10.46
N LYS A 98 2.57 -3.12 -10.20
CA LYS A 98 3.31 -3.34 -8.94
C LYS A 98 3.05 -2.28 -7.87
N ASP A 99 2.35 -1.20 -8.18
CA ASP A 99 2.12 -0.09 -7.26
C ASP A 99 1.49 -0.53 -5.93
N GLN A 100 0.48 -1.41 -5.96
CA GLN A 100 -0.16 -1.93 -4.76
C GLN A 100 0.84 -2.72 -3.90
N GLN A 101 1.64 -3.59 -4.52
CA GLN A 101 2.67 -4.38 -3.83
C GLN A 101 3.76 -3.47 -3.22
N GLN A 102 4.17 -2.43 -3.94
CA GLN A 102 5.14 -1.43 -3.47
C GLN A 102 4.59 -0.66 -2.26
N LEU A 103 3.33 -0.24 -2.31
CA LEU A 103 2.65 0.46 -1.20
C LEU A 103 2.49 -0.43 0.04
N GLU A 104 2.06 -1.68 -0.14
CA GLU A 104 1.92 -2.66 0.94
C GLU A 104 3.27 -2.96 1.61
N SER A 105 4.30 -3.24 0.82
CA SER A 105 5.64 -3.57 1.33
C SER A 105 6.28 -2.39 2.07
N PHE A 106 6.04 -1.17 1.56
CA PHE A 106 6.44 0.06 2.22
C PHE A 106 5.73 0.24 3.57
N ALA A 107 4.40 0.13 3.61
CA ALA A 107 3.61 0.32 4.82
C ALA A 107 3.99 -0.70 5.92
N GLU A 108 4.12 -1.97 5.55
CA GLU A 108 4.55 -3.03 6.47
C GLU A 108 5.96 -2.76 7.02
N SER A 109 6.89 -2.35 6.16
CA SER A 109 8.26 -2.02 6.58
C SER A 109 8.29 -0.83 7.54
N ILE A 110 7.53 0.24 7.25
CA ILE A 110 7.41 1.40 8.14
C ILE A 110 6.82 0.99 9.50
N MET A 111 5.78 0.15 9.51
CA MET A 111 5.19 -0.35 10.74
C MET A 111 6.24 -1.07 11.62
N TYR A 112 6.99 -2.01 11.06
CA TYR A 112 8.00 -2.75 11.84
C TYR A 112 9.19 -1.89 12.25
N LEU A 113 9.62 -0.93 11.44
CA LEU A 113 10.68 0.01 11.83
C LEU A 113 10.22 0.92 12.97
N CYS A 114 9.00 1.47 12.90
CA CYS A 114 8.43 2.29 13.96
C CYS A 114 8.26 1.51 15.26
N LEU A 115 7.74 0.27 15.20
CA LEU A 115 7.65 -0.61 16.36
C LEU A 115 9.04 -0.96 16.90
N GLY A 116 10.00 -1.24 16.02
CA GLY A 116 11.39 -1.50 16.39
C GLY A 116 12.02 -0.34 17.14
N TYR A 117 11.87 0.88 16.63
CA TYR A 117 12.32 2.08 17.34
C TYR A 117 11.60 2.24 18.68
N TYR A 118 10.27 2.10 18.69
CA TYR A 118 9.47 2.27 19.91
C TYR A 118 9.92 1.31 21.02
N PHE A 119 10.10 0.02 20.72
CA PHE A 119 10.42 -1.01 21.69
C PHE A 119 11.91 -1.13 22.00
N PHE A 120 12.81 -1.00 21.03
CA PHE A 120 14.25 -1.24 21.24
C PHE A 120 15.08 0.04 21.41
N LYS A 121 14.52 1.22 21.07
CA LYS A 121 15.18 2.53 21.20
C LYS A 121 16.52 2.65 20.45
N GLU A 122 16.68 1.88 19.37
CA GLU A 122 17.86 1.99 18.50
C GLU A 122 17.57 2.91 17.31
N ASP A 123 18.38 3.97 17.15
CA ASP A 123 18.21 4.98 16.09
C ASP A 123 18.22 4.40 14.66
N LYS A 124 18.84 3.23 14.45
CA LYS A 124 18.92 2.57 13.14
C LYS A 124 17.53 2.37 12.51
N TYR A 125 16.52 2.04 13.32
CA TYR A 125 15.16 1.83 12.83
C TYR A 125 14.51 3.14 12.37
N ALA A 126 14.65 4.21 13.16
CA ALA A 126 14.11 5.53 12.82
C ALA A 126 14.80 6.12 11.58
N LYS A 127 16.13 6.00 11.49
CA LYS A 127 16.90 6.48 10.33
C LYS A 127 16.45 5.79 9.04
N HIS A 128 16.25 4.47 9.06
CA HIS A 128 15.77 3.73 7.89
C HIS A 128 14.32 4.10 7.53
N ALA A 129 13.43 4.23 8.54
CA ALA A 129 12.05 4.64 8.31
C ALA A 129 11.95 6.03 7.64
N ILE A 130 12.76 6.99 8.10
CA ILE A 130 12.85 8.33 7.50
C ILE A 130 13.29 8.24 6.04
N SER A 131 14.34 7.45 5.74
CA SER A 131 14.80 7.27 4.36
C SER A 131 13.71 6.70 3.45
N LEU A 132 12.94 5.71 3.93
CA LEU A 132 11.83 5.15 3.15
C LEU A 132 10.71 6.17 2.93
N LEU A 133 10.34 6.95 3.96
CA LEU A 133 9.33 8.01 3.86
C LEU A 133 9.75 9.09 2.85
N GLU A 134 11.02 9.50 2.89
CA GLU A 134 11.58 10.46 1.94
C GLU A 134 11.45 9.96 0.50
N ILE A 135 11.79 8.70 0.25
CA ILE A 135 11.70 8.10 -1.09
C ILE A 135 10.25 7.99 -1.55
N PHE A 136 9.34 7.50 -0.69
CA PHE A 136 7.98 7.15 -1.10
C PHE A 136 7.04 8.36 -1.21
N PHE A 137 7.24 9.41 -0.40
CA PHE A 137 6.30 10.54 -0.34
C PHE A 137 6.91 11.92 -0.65
N ILE A 138 8.23 12.09 -0.55
CA ILE A 138 8.83 13.44 -0.61
C ILE A 138 9.67 13.64 -1.88
N ASN A 139 10.55 12.72 -2.21
CA ASN A 139 11.49 12.83 -3.31
C ASN A 139 10.73 13.00 -4.64
N GLU A 140 10.95 14.11 -5.33
CA GLU A 140 10.17 14.49 -6.52
C GLU A 140 10.17 13.46 -7.65
N LYS A 141 11.24 12.64 -7.74
CA LYS A 141 11.40 11.62 -8.77
C LYS A 141 10.69 10.31 -8.44
N THR A 142 10.56 9.98 -7.15
CA THR A 142 10.09 8.66 -6.70
C THR A 142 8.80 8.71 -5.87
N ARG A 143 8.36 9.89 -5.46
CA ARG A 143 7.16 10.04 -4.62
C ARG A 143 5.92 9.53 -5.35
N MET A 144 4.99 8.96 -4.59
CA MET A 144 3.62 8.77 -5.03
C MET A 144 2.86 10.11 -4.94
N ASN A 145 2.18 10.51 -6.03
CA ASN A 145 1.29 11.66 -5.99
C ASN A 145 0.14 11.41 -4.99
N PRO A 146 -0.30 12.42 -4.21
CA PRO A 146 -1.23 12.23 -3.09
C PRO A 146 -2.69 12.08 -3.54
N ASN A 147 -2.96 11.14 -4.43
CA ASN A 147 -4.30 10.81 -4.93
C ASN A 147 -4.39 9.34 -5.35
N LEU A 148 -5.61 8.84 -5.51
CA LEU A 148 -5.91 7.48 -5.97
C LEU A 148 -6.80 7.51 -7.23
N THR A 149 -6.65 8.54 -8.07
CA THR A 149 -7.49 8.75 -9.25
C THR A 149 -7.50 7.55 -10.19
N TYR A 150 -6.42 6.75 -10.21
CA TYR A 150 -6.27 5.57 -11.08
C TYR A 150 -6.30 4.23 -10.32
N ALA A 151 -6.72 4.23 -9.05
CA ALA A 151 -6.86 3.01 -8.28
C ALA A 151 -8.10 2.19 -8.71
N GLN A 152 -7.97 0.86 -8.67
CA GLN A 152 -8.99 -0.11 -9.11
C GLN A 152 -9.61 0.22 -10.47
N PHE A 153 -8.73 0.53 -11.42
CA PHE A 153 -9.03 0.73 -12.83
C PHE A 153 -9.64 -0.54 -13.44
N ILE A 154 -10.80 -0.40 -14.09
CA ILE A 154 -11.39 -1.46 -14.92
C ILE A 154 -10.83 -1.29 -16.34
N ARG A 155 -10.27 -2.37 -16.87
CA ARG A 155 -9.71 -2.44 -18.22
C ARG A 155 -10.81 -2.66 -19.28
N GLY A 156 -10.47 -2.44 -20.54
CA GLY A 156 -11.37 -2.59 -21.67
C GLY A 156 -12.10 -1.29 -22.07
N PRO A 157 -12.76 -1.29 -23.24
CA PRO A 157 -13.30 -0.08 -23.88
C PRO A 157 -14.47 0.56 -23.13
N GLN A 158 -15.11 -0.16 -22.20
CA GLN A 158 -16.21 0.37 -21.40
C GLN A 158 -15.77 1.45 -20.39
N ASN A 159 -14.47 1.52 -20.07
CA ASN A 159 -13.92 2.60 -19.25
C ASN A 159 -13.54 3.80 -20.13
N THR A 160 -14.52 4.66 -20.43
CA THR A 160 -14.33 5.83 -21.30
C THR A 160 -13.62 6.99 -20.61
N THR A 161 -13.64 7.07 -19.28
CA THR A 161 -12.97 8.14 -18.52
C THR A 161 -11.47 7.94 -18.42
N LYS A 162 -10.98 6.70 -18.63
CA LYS A 162 -9.58 6.31 -18.42
C LYS A 162 -9.09 6.61 -16.99
N THR A 163 -9.99 6.52 -16.01
CA THR A 163 -9.69 6.70 -14.58
C THR A 163 -10.01 5.43 -13.80
N GLY A 164 -9.56 5.41 -12.54
CA GLY A 164 -9.95 4.47 -11.52
C GLY A 164 -11.35 4.73 -10.98
N ARG A 165 -11.64 4.18 -9.80
CA ARG A 165 -12.98 4.21 -9.18
C ARG A 165 -12.90 4.51 -7.68
N GLY A 166 -14.03 4.91 -7.09
CA GLY A 166 -14.11 5.23 -5.65
C GLY A 166 -13.70 4.07 -4.73
N GLU A 167 -13.97 2.83 -5.14
CA GLU A 167 -13.55 1.61 -4.42
C GLU A 167 -12.03 1.49 -4.31
N GLY A 168 -11.29 2.19 -5.17
CA GLY A 168 -9.85 2.35 -5.12
C GLY A 168 -9.33 2.89 -3.80
N ILE A 169 -10.16 3.55 -2.97
CA ILE A 169 -9.76 3.98 -1.62
C ILE A 169 -9.31 2.81 -0.73
N VAL A 170 -9.84 1.60 -0.97
CA VAL A 170 -9.44 0.39 -0.24
C VAL A 170 -7.97 0.05 -0.47
N SER A 171 -7.38 0.46 -1.60
CA SER A 171 -5.95 0.26 -1.88
C SER A 171 -5.03 0.99 -0.90
N ALA A 172 -5.48 2.08 -0.28
CA ALA A 172 -4.70 2.81 0.72
C ALA A 172 -4.89 2.28 2.15
N ARG A 173 -5.74 1.28 2.35
CA ARG A 173 -5.86 0.55 3.62
C ARG A 173 -4.81 -0.56 3.64
N VAL A 174 -3.58 -0.18 3.91
CA VAL A 174 -2.39 -1.05 4.02
C VAL A 174 -1.79 -0.99 5.41
#